data_AF-A0A8K0A0L6-F1
#
_entry.id   AF-A0A8K0A0L6-F1
#
_cell.length_a   1.000
_cell.length_b   1.000
_cell.length_c   1.000
_cell.angle_alpha   90.00
_cell.angle_beta   90.00
_cell.angle_gamma   90.00
#
_symmetry.space_group_name_H-M   'P 1'
#
loop_
_entity.id
_entity.type
_entity.pdbx_description
1 polymer ?
#
loop_
_entity_poly.entity_id
_entity_poly.type
_entity_poly.pdbx_seq_one_letter_code
_entity_poly.pdbx_strand_id
1 'polypeptide(L)'
;MEKHGVVPDVIDAAPKDVLEVQYGGQKVDLGNELTPTQVKDKPTVLKWDSEPGAFYTLILTDPDAPSRANPEYREWHHWLVANIPGNDVSKGEELSQFVGAGPPKDTGLHRYVYLVYKQPGKISCDGEPKLTNTSGEHRGKFSARDFAKKYNLGAPVAGNLFQSQYDDYVPILHKQLGF
;
A
#
# COMPACT_ATOMS: atom_id res chain seq x y z
N MET A 1 -3.28 3.16 14.38
CA MET A 1 -4.04 2.73 13.18
C MET A 1 -5.55 2.62 13.46
N GLU A 2 -5.91 2.29 14.69
CA GLU A 2 -7.25 2.24 15.30
C GLU A 2 -8.03 3.54 15.12
N LYS A 3 -7.40 4.70 15.39
CA LYS A 3 -8.02 6.03 15.25
C LYS A 3 -8.64 6.26 13.87
N HIS A 4 -7.99 5.75 12.82
CA HIS A 4 -8.44 5.90 11.43
C HIS A 4 -9.26 4.70 10.94
N GLY A 5 -9.53 3.72 11.80
CA GLY A 5 -10.29 2.51 11.48
C GLY A 5 -9.54 1.52 10.58
N VAL A 6 -8.21 1.65 10.42
CA VAL A 6 -7.42 0.64 9.68
C VAL A 6 -7.49 -0.71 10.39
N VAL A 7 -7.52 -0.67 11.72
CA VAL A 7 -8.04 -1.74 12.56
C VAL A 7 -9.51 -1.42 12.83
N PRO A 8 -10.49 -2.31 12.52
CA PRO A 8 -10.32 -3.67 11.99
C PRO A 8 -10.41 -3.79 10.46
N ASP A 9 -10.62 -2.68 9.72
CA ASP A 9 -11.01 -2.73 8.30
C ASP A 9 -10.02 -3.47 7.40
N VAL A 10 -8.71 -3.39 7.68
CA VAL A 10 -7.61 -3.93 6.85
C VAL A 10 -6.85 -5.03 7.60
N ILE A 11 -6.56 -4.80 8.89
CA ILE A 11 -5.75 -5.69 9.74
C ILE A 11 -6.39 -5.86 11.12
N ASP A 12 -6.07 -6.96 11.82
CA ASP A 12 -6.63 -7.25 13.16
C ASP A 12 -5.95 -6.50 14.30
N ALA A 13 -4.68 -6.16 14.13
CA ALA A 13 -3.88 -5.49 15.12
C ALA A 13 -2.89 -4.56 14.43
N ALA A 14 -2.68 -3.37 14.99
CA ALA A 14 -1.68 -2.45 14.49
C ALA A 14 -0.27 -3.04 14.69
N PRO A 15 0.65 -2.83 13.72
CA PRO A 15 2.07 -3.09 13.94
C PRO A 15 2.59 -2.21 15.08
N LYS A 16 3.59 -2.71 15.81
CA LYS A 16 4.23 -1.95 16.90
C LYS A 16 5.12 -0.84 16.36
N ASP A 17 5.77 -1.10 15.22
CA ASP A 17 6.74 -0.18 14.63
C ASP A 17 6.10 0.68 13.55
N VAL A 18 6.53 1.95 13.50
CA VAL A 18 6.08 2.89 12.48
C VAL A 18 7.01 2.76 11.27
N LEU A 19 6.44 2.48 10.10
CA LEU A 19 7.19 2.52 8.85
C LEU A 19 7.58 3.96 8.51
N GLU A 20 8.85 4.25 8.32
CA GLU A 20 9.30 5.55 7.83
C GLU A 20 9.03 5.65 6.32
N VAL A 21 8.17 6.58 5.93
CA VAL A 21 7.87 6.86 4.51
C VAL A 21 8.01 8.36 4.25
N GLN A 22 8.74 8.73 3.18
CA GLN A 22 8.83 10.12 2.72
C GLN A 22 8.73 10.23 1.20
N TYR A 23 8.06 11.27 0.71
CA TYR A 23 7.90 11.62 -0.71
C TYR A 23 8.44 13.02 -0.97
N GLY A 24 9.64 13.14 -1.57
CA GLY A 24 10.14 14.44 -2.04
C GLY A 24 10.12 15.56 -0.98
N GLY A 25 10.34 15.21 0.29
CA GLY A 25 10.30 16.13 1.45
C GLY A 25 9.04 16.04 2.32
N GLN A 26 7.98 15.37 1.88
CA GLN A 26 6.76 15.15 2.66
C GLN A 26 6.84 13.84 3.45
N LYS A 27 6.56 13.88 4.74
CA LYS A 27 6.55 12.69 5.61
C LYS A 27 5.13 12.12 5.71
N VAL A 28 5.01 10.80 5.66
CA VAL A 28 3.80 10.09 6.08
C VAL A 28 3.80 9.97 7.59
N ASP A 29 2.76 10.46 8.23
CA ASP A 29 2.67 10.61 9.68
C ASP A 29 1.28 10.21 10.19
N LEU A 30 1.06 8.89 10.25
CA LEU A 30 -0.03 8.23 10.96
C LEU A 30 -1.45 8.77 10.67
N GLY A 31 -1.70 9.19 9.43
CA GLY A 31 -3.00 9.64 8.95
C GLY A 31 -3.06 11.12 8.56
N ASN A 32 -1.92 11.82 8.52
CA ASN A 32 -1.84 13.14 7.92
C ASN A 32 -2.32 13.15 6.46
N GLU A 33 -2.76 14.31 5.99
CA GLU A 33 -3.20 14.49 4.61
C GLU A 33 -2.01 14.79 3.70
N LEU A 34 -1.91 14.07 2.58
CA LEU A 34 -0.98 14.33 1.48
C LEU A 34 -1.77 14.39 0.17
N THR A 35 -1.41 15.29 -0.73
CA THR A 35 -2.13 15.41 -2.01
C THR A 35 -1.70 14.34 -3.01
N PRO A 36 -2.57 13.92 -3.94
CA PRO A 36 -2.19 12.99 -5.01
C PRO A 36 -0.94 13.44 -5.78
N THR A 37 -0.79 14.74 -6.04
CA THR A 37 0.40 15.32 -6.66
C THR A 37 1.69 15.07 -5.85
N GLN A 38 1.64 15.14 -4.51
CA GLN A 38 2.80 14.91 -3.64
C GLN A 38 3.21 13.43 -3.63
N VAL A 39 2.26 12.51 -3.80
CA VAL A 39 2.48 11.05 -3.71
C VAL A 39 2.36 10.34 -5.06
N LYS A 40 2.52 11.07 -6.17
CA LYS A 40 2.41 10.52 -7.54
C LYS A 40 3.51 9.54 -7.90
N ASP A 41 4.69 9.71 -7.30
CA ASP A 41 5.89 8.90 -7.52
C ASP A 41 6.18 8.00 -6.31
N LYS A 42 7.01 6.96 -6.49
CA LYS A 42 7.45 6.08 -5.39
C LYS A 42 8.08 6.91 -4.25
N PRO A 43 7.91 6.52 -2.98
CA PRO A 43 8.54 7.23 -1.86
C PRO A 43 10.07 7.22 -1.99
N THR A 44 10.69 8.36 -1.69
CA THR A 44 12.14 8.55 -1.70
C THR A 44 12.82 7.94 -0.47
N VAL A 45 12.07 7.79 0.62
CA VAL A 45 12.52 7.08 1.82
C VAL A 45 11.46 6.04 2.18
N LEU A 46 11.91 4.81 2.38
CA LEU A 46 11.08 3.72 2.87
C LEU A 46 11.93 2.82 3.78
N LYS A 47 11.74 2.90 5.09
CA LYS A 47 12.61 2.21 6.06
C LYS A 47 11.82 1.61 7.23
N TRP A 48 12.20 0.40 7.58
CA TRP A 48 11.79 -0.32 8.79
C TRP A 48 12.98 -1.08 9.35
N ASP A 49 12.87 -1.49 10.61
CA ASP A 49 13.86 -2.35 11.25
C ASP A 49 13.76 -3.76 10.67
N SER A 50 14.88 -4.24 10.12
CA SER A 50 14.95 -5.53 9.44
C SER A 50 16.01 -6.45 10.06
N GLU A 51 15.72 -7.75 10.04
CA GLU A 51 16.63 -8.77 10.53
C GLU A 51 17.59 -9.21 9.42
N PRO A 52 18.88 -9.44 9.73
CA PRO A 52 19.85 -9.95 8.76
C PRO A 52 19.38 -11.27 8.11
N GLY A 53 19.37 -11.30 6.78
CA GLY A 53 18.97 -12.49 6.00
C GLY A 53 17.47 -12.75 5.92
N ALA A 54 16.63 -11.93 6.56
CA ALA A 54 15.18 -12.04 6.45
C ALA A 54 14.63 -11.43 5.16
N PHE A 55 13.48 -11.94 4.73
CA PHE A 55 12.72 -11.42 3.60
C PHE A 55 11.42 -10.76 4.08
N TYR A 56 10.98 -9.75 3.35
CA TYR A 56 9.81 -8.96 3.70
C TYR A 56 8.86 -8.80 2.51
N THR A 57 7.58 -8.63 2.82
CA THR A 57 6.54 -8.18 1.90
C THR A 57 6.11 -6.76 2.27
N LEU A 58 6.00 -5.88 1.28
CA LEU A 58 5.45 -4.54 1.39
C LEU A 58 4.11 -4.48 0.66
N ILE A 59 3.10 -3.92 1.31
CA ILE A 59 1.77 -3.66 0.73
C ILE A 59 1.42 -2.18 0.95
N LEU A 60 1.00 -1.48 -0.10
CA LEU A 60 0.27 -0.21 -0.02
C LEU A 60 -1.15 -0.46 -0.53
N THR A 61 -2.15 -0.16 0.29
CA THR A 61 -3.56 -0.51 0.00
C THR A 61 -4.54 0.59 0.38
N ASP A 62 -5.63 0.73 -0.39
CA ASP A 62 -6.73 1.66 -0.19
C ASP A 62 -8.04 0.90 0.13
N PRO A 63 -8.50 0.87 1.40
CA PRO A 63 -9.75 0.23 1.78
C PRO A 63 -11.00 1.07 1.46
N ASP A 64 -10.82 2.29 0.94
CA ASP A 64 -11.89 3.25 0.74
C ASP A 64 -12.27 3.37 -0.74
N ALA A 65 -11.75 2.53 -1.65
CA ALA A 65 -12.11 2.59 -3.07
C ALA A 65 -13.54 2.06 -3.38
N PRO A 66 -14.39 2.78 -4.16
CA PRO A 66 -14.17 4.12 -4.71
C PRO A 66 -14.53 5.26 -3.73
N SER A 67 -15.27 4.99 -2.66
CA SER A 67 -15.42 5.93 -1.53
C SER A 67 -15.53 5.16 -0.21
N ARG A 68 -15.11 5.76 0.91
CA ARG A 68 -15.25 5.13 2.24
C ARG A 68 -16.71 4.81 2.59
N ALA A 69 -17.65 5.62 2.11
CA ALA A 69 -19.08 5.44 2.33
C ALA A 69 -19.67 4.26 1.57
N ASN A 70 -19.13 3.95 0.37
CA ASN A 70 -19.54 2.82 -0.45
C ASN A 70 -18.31 2.16 -1.09
N PRO A 71 -17.55 1.33 -0.35
CA PRO A 71 -16.23 0.87 -0.76
C PRO A 71 -16.29 -0.44 -1.59
N GLU A 72 -16.93 -0.38 -2.77
CA GLU A 72 -17.16 -1.54 -3.65
C GLU A 72 -15.88 -2.27 -4.10
N TYR A 73 -14.77 -1.54 -4.22
CA TYR A 73 -13.48 -2.08 -4.64
C TYR A 73 -12.52 -2.33 -3.48
N ARG A 74 -13.01 -2.31 -2.23
CA ARG A 74 -12.18 -2.61 -1.05
C ARG A 74 -11.51 -3.98 -1.19
N GLU A 75 -10.20 -4.09 -0.99
CA GLU A 75 -9.20 -3.03 -1.04
C GLU A 75 -8.70 -2.82 -2.48
N TRP A 76 -8.28 -1.61 -2.82
CA TRP A 76 -7.54 -1.33 -4.06
C TRP A 76 -6.05 -1.22 -3.74
N HIS A 77 -5.24 -2.19 -4.16
CA HIS A 77 -3.82 -2.21 -3.80
C HIS A 77 -2.95 -1.41 -4.77
N HIS A 78 -2.25 -0.42 -4.23
CA HIS A 78 -1.42 0.53 -4.95
C HIS A 78 0.00 0.04 -5.19
N TRP A 79 0.52 -0.81 -4.32
CA TRP A 79 1.87 -1.36 -4.46
C TRP A 79 1.98 -2.69 -3.71
N LEU A 80 2.59 -3.69 -4.35
CA LEU A 80 2.83 -5.00 -3.74
C LEU A 80 4.20 -5.51 -4.15
N VAL A 81 5.08 -5.70 -3.18
CA VAL A 81 6.45 -6.20 -3.40
C VAL A 81 6.74 -7.30 -2.40
N ALA A 82 7.05 -8.51 -2.89
CA ALA A 82 7.43 -9.66 -2.09
C ALA A 82 8.95 -9.84 -2.08
N ASN A 83 9.46 -10.76 -1.26
CA ASN A 83 10.85 -11.21 -1.30
C ASN A 83 11.88 -10.07 -1.17
N ILE A 84 11.56 -9.00 -0.44
CA ILE A 84 12.47 -7.88 -0.18
C ILE A 84 13.55 -8.34 0.80
N PRO A 85 14.86 -8.37 0.43
CA PRO A 85 15.92 -8.71 1.36
C PRO A 85 16.19 -7.54 2.31
N GLY A 86 15.99 -7.74 3.61
CA GLY A 86 16.11 -6.67 4.60
C GLY A 86 15.10 -5.54 4.33
N ASN A 87 15.58 -4.34 4.01
CA ASN A 87 14.76 -3.19 3.64
C ASN A 87 15.06 -2.65 2.22
N ASP A 88 15.77 -3.41 1.39
CA ASP A 88 16.12 -3.01 0.03
C ASP A 88 15.01 -3.39 -0.96
N VAL A 89 13.95 -2.57 -0.99
CA VAL A 89 12.76 -2.78 -1.84
C VAL A 89 13.12 -2.95 -3.32
N SER A 90 14.21 -2.33 -3.78
CA SER A 90 14.66 -2.43 -5.17
C SER A 90 15.11 -3.84 -5.59
N LYS A 91 15.44 -4.68 -4.61
CA LYS A 91 15.81 -6.10 -4.80
C LYS A 91 14.65 -7.06 -4.56
N GLY A 92 13.48 -6.53 -4.19
CA GLY A 92 12.27 -7.32 -4.05
C GLY A 92 11.67 -7.73 -5.40
N GLU A 93 10.73 -8.66 -5.33
CA GLU A 93 9.91 -9.08 -6.45
C GLU A 93 8.64 -8.22 -6.50
N GLU A 94 8.62 -7.22 -7.38
CA GLU A 94 7.46 -6.34 -7.57
C GLU A 94 6.33 -7.11 -8.27
N LEU A 95 5.25 -7.39 -7.53
CA LEU A 95 4.06 -8.09 -8.03
C LEU A 95 3.07 -7.11 -8.66
N SER A 96 2.89 -5.96 -8.02
CA SER A 96 2.04 -4.89 -8.55
C SER A 96 2.82 -3.60 -8.48
N GLN A 97 3.11 -2.98 -9.64
CA GLN A 97 3.89 -1.76 -9.72
C GLN A 97 3.24 -0.61 -8.95
N PHE A 98 4.04 0.30 -8.42
CA PHE A 98 3.53 1.45 -7.68
C PHE A 98 2.58 2.32 -8.51
N VAL A 99 1.44 2.65 -7.91
CA VAL A 99 0.48 3.65 -8.39
C VAL A 99 0.24 4.63 -7.26
N GLY A 100 0.37 5.93 -7.52
CA GLY A 100 0.11 6.98 -6.53
C GLY A 100 -1.35 7.04 -6.09
N ALA A 101 -1.66 7.98 -5.18
CA ALA A 101 -3.04 8.21 -4.77
C ALA A 101 -3.88 8.71 -5.95
N GLY A 102 -5.11 8.22 -6.06
CA GLY A 102 -6.04 8.57 -7.14
C GLY A 102 -7.51 8.58 -6.71
N PRO A 103 -7.85 9.16 -5.55
CA PRO A 103 -9.24 9.16 -5.06
C PRO A 103 -10.13 9.95 -6.03
N PRO A 104 -11.29 9.41 -6.45
CA PRO A 104 -12.18 10.12 -7.37
C PRO A 104 -12.69 11.44 -6.77
N LYS A 105 -13.17 12.32 -7.64
CA LYS A 105 -13.76 13.58 -7.19
C LYS A 105 -15.00 13.33 -6.33
N ASP A 106 -15.19 14.15 -5.29
CA ASP A 106 -16.34 14.13 -4.39
C ASP A 106 -16.50 12.85 -3.54
N THR A 107 -15.45 12.01 -3.41
CA THR A 107 -15.44 10.80 -2.55
C THR A 107 -14.82 11.04 -1.17
N GLY A 108 -14.23 12.22 -0.97
CA GLY A 108 -13.57 12.62 0.28
C GLY A 108 -12.18 12.00 0.46
N LEU A 109 -11.76 11.89 1.73
CA LEU A 109 -10.46 11.33 2.09
C LEU A 109 -10.49 9.80 2.04
N HIS A 110 -9.55 9.23 1.29
CA HIS A 110 -9.21 7.81 1.26
C HIS A 110 -7.99 7.55 2.14
N ARG A 111 -7.95 6.40 2.81
CA ARG A 111 -6.80 5.95 3.62
C ARG A 111 -5.84 5.16 2.73
N TYR A 112 -4.58 5.57 2.70
CA TYR A 112 -3.52 4.84 2.03
C TYR A 112 -2.64 4.17 3.07
N VAL A 113 -2.78 2.86 3.22
CA VAL A 113 -2.20 2.10 4.31
C VAL A 113 -0.97 1.34 3.84
N TYR A 114 0.17 1.66 4.43
CA TYR A 114 1.40 0.90 4.28
C TYR A 114 1.50 -0.19 5.33
N LEU A 115 1.82 -1.42 4.89
CA LEU A 115 2.04 -2.59 5.74
C LEU A 115 3.32 -3.29 5.31
N VAL A 116 4.16 -3.65 6.28
CA VAL A 116 5.33 -4.50 6.08
C VAL A 116 5.16 -5.77 6.89
N TYR A 117 5.38 -6.91 6.25
CA TYR A 117 5.34 -8.23 6.88
C TYR A 117 6.70 -8.91 6.75
N LYS A 118 7.15 -9.55 7.83
CA LYS A 118 8.28 -10.48 7.76
C LYS A 118 7.79 -11.81 7.18
N GLN A 119 8.49 -12.32 6.18
CA GLN A 119 8.18 -13.61 5.60
C GLN A 119 8.82 -14.75 6.42
N PRO A 120 8.22 -15.96 6.46
CA PRO A 120 8.85 -17.13 7.09
C PRO A 120 10.13 -17.59 6.35
N GLY A 121 10.33 -17.12 5.14
CA GLY A 121 11.47 -17.35 4.26
C GLY A 121 11.20 -16.69 2.91
N LYS A 122 12.00 -16.98 1.88
CA LYS A 122 11.65 -16.58 0.52
C LYS A 122 10.37 -17.32 0.08
N ILE A 123 9.39 -16.60 -0.46
CA ILE A 123 8.11 -17.17 -0.91
C ILE A 123 8.11 -17.32 -2.43
N SER A 124 7.40 -18.32 -2.97
CA SER A 124 7.16 -18.45 -4.42
C SER A 124 5.91 -17.67 -4.79
N CYS A 125 6.07 -16.69 -5.69
CA CYS A 125 5.02 -15.85 -6.22
C CYS A 125 4.71 -16.16 -7.70
N ASP A 126 5.09 -17.34 -8.19
CA ASP A 126 5.02 -17.71 -9.61
C ASP A 126 3.58 -17.70 -10.16
N GLY A 127 2.58 -17.90 -9.28
CA GLY A 127 1.16 -17.84 -9.62
C GLY A 127 0.48 -16.48 -9.39
N GLU A 128 1.21 -15.48 -8.93
CA GLU A 128 0.65 -14.13 -8.71
C GLU A 128 0.72 -13.31 -10.01
N PRO A 129 -0.35 -12.55 -10.34
CA PRO A 129 -0.33 -11.69 -11.50
C PRO A 129 0.72 -10.58 -11.33
N LYS A 130 1.38 -10.22 -12.42
CA LYS A 130 2.28 -9.06 -12.48
C LYS A 130 1.53 -7.87 -13.04
N LEU A 131 1.15 -6.93 -12.17
CA LEU A 131 0.34 -5.77 -12.56
C LEU A 131 1.24 -4.56 -12.87
N THR A 132 1.05 -3.97 -14.06
CA THR A 132 1.72 -2.72 -14.42
C THR A 132 1.04 -1.52 -13.75
N ASN A 133 1.69 -0.36 -13.78
CA ASN A 133 1.08 0.90 -13.35
C ASN A 133 0.27 1.60 -14.46
N THR A 134 0.00 0.93 -15.58
CA THR A 134 -0.73 1.46 -16.74
C THR A 134 -2.11 0.81 -16.94
N SER A 135 -2.60 0.09 -15.93
CA SER A 135 -3.93 -0.52 -15.93
C SER A 135 -4.46 -0.62 -14.50
N GLY A 136 -5.74 -0.29 -14.32
CA GLY A 136 -6.46 -0.49 -13.07
C GLY A 136 -7.01 -1.91 -12.89
N GLU A 137 -6.88 -2.79 -13.91
CA GLU A 137 -7.38 -4.15 -13.85
C GLU A 137 -6.72 -4.97 -12.73
N HIS A 138 -7.51 -5.83 -12.08
CA HIS A 138 -7.09 -6.70 -10.97
C HIS A 138 -6.56 -6.01 -9.71
N ARG A 139 -6.62 -4.67 -9.63
CA ARG A 139 -6.16 -3.90 -8.46
C ARG A 139 -7.18 -3.88 -7.31
N GLY A 140 -8.46 -3.77 -7.64
CA GLY A 140 -9.57 -3.74 -6.68
C GLY A 140 -9.95 -5.12 -6.14
N LYS A 141 -10.72 -5.15 -5.05
CA LYS A 141 -11.14 -6.38 -4.35
C LYS A 141 -9.96 -7.23 -3.86
N PHE A 142 -8.82 -6.58 -3.64
CA PHE A 142 -7.68 -7.15 -2.94
C PHE A 142 -7.97 -7.24 -1.44
N SER A 143 -7.22 -8.08 -0.74
CA SER A 143 -7.30 -8.24 0.72
C SER A 143 -5.89 -8.47 1.25
N ALA A 144 -5.30 -7.46 1.90
CA ALA A 144 -3.97 -7.58 2.49
C ALA A 144 -3.92 -8.73 3.52
N ARG A 145 -5.03 -8.92 4.21
CA ARG A 145 -5.28 -10.02 5.15
C ARG A 145 -5.22 -11.39 4.48
N ASP A 146 -5.91 -11.58 3.35
CA ASP A 146 -5.90 -12.88 2.65
C ASP A 146 -4.55 -13.16 2.02
N PHE A 147 -3.85 -12.13 1.51
CA PHE A 147 -2.47 -12.26 1.04
C PHE A 147 -1.54 -12.72 2.18
N ALA A 148 -1.62 -12.06 3.34
CA ALA A 148 -0.83 -12.42 4.51
C ALA A 148 -1.12 -13.86 4.98
N LYS A 149 -2.39 -14.28 4.96
CA LYS A 149 -2.79 -15.64 5.30
C LYS A 149 -2.28 -16.67 4.30
N LYS A 150 -2.42 -16.40 2.99
CA LYS A 150 -1.96 -17.28 1.90
C LYS A 150 -0.48 -17.62 2.02
N TYR A 151 0.34 -16.64 2.39
CA TYR A 151 1.80 -16.78 2.49
C TYR A 151 2.32 -16.96 3.91
N ASN A 152 1.44 -17.17 4.89
CA ASN A 152 1.78 -17.36 6.30
C ASN A 152 2.70 -16.24 6.85
N LEU A 153 2.35 -14.98 6.54
CA LEU A 153 3.13 -13.80 6.90
C LEU A 153 2.93 -13.35 8.36
N GLY A 154 1.90 -13.85 9.04
CA GLY A 154 1.55 -13.41 10.39
C GLY A 154 1.03 -11.97 10.44
N ALA A 155 1.33 -11.27 11.55
CA ALA A 155 0.97 -9.88 11.73
C ALA A 155 1.99 -8.94 11.04
N PRO A 156 1.57 -7.74 10.60
CA PRO A 156 2.53 -6.76 10.08
C PRO A 156 3.52 -6.36 11.19
N VAL A 157 4.79 -6.22 10.84
CA VAL A 157 5.86 -5.80 11.75
C VAL A 157 5.97 -4.29 11.83
N ALA A 158 5.73 -3.61 10.71
CA ALA A 158 5.72 -2.15 10.63
C ALA A 158 4.57 -1.67 9.74
N GLY A 159 4.12 -0.43 9.96
CA GLY A 159 3.14 0.19 9.08
C GLY A 159 2.99 1.68 9.33
N ASN A 160 2.34 2.35 8.39
CA ASN A 160 2.03 3.77 8.47
C ASN A 160 0.83 4.06 7.56
N LEU A 161 0.26 5.26 7.61
CA LEU A 161 -0.77 5.67 6.66
C LEU A 161 -0.74 7.18 6.43
N PHE A 162 -1.21 7.60 5.26
CA PHE A 162 -1.66 8.96 5.00
C PHE A 162 -3.12 8.90 4.51
N GLN A 163 -3.74 10.07 4.41
CA GLN A 163 -5.03 10.23 3.75
C GLN A 163 -4.87 11.14 2.54
N SER A 164 -5.66 10.90 1.49
CA SER A 164 -5.65 11.75 0.29
C SER A 164 -7.05 11.90 -0.26
N GLN A 165 -7.32 13.05 -0.85
CA GLN A 165 -8.55 13.36 -1.59
C GLN A 165 -8.19 13.95 -2.94
N TYR A 166 -9.19 14.11 -3.80
CA TYR A 166 -9.01 14.55 -5.18
C TYR A 166 -8.14 15.82 -5.31
N ASP A 167 -7.24 15.82 -6.29
CA ASP A 167 -6.61 17.01 -6.85
C ASP A 167 -6.50 16.89 -8.39
N ASP A 168 -5.91 17.89 -9.04
CA ASP A 168 -5.84 17.97 -10.51
C ASP A 168 -4.88 16.96 -11.16
N TYR A 169 -4.11 16.18 -10.39
CA TYR A 169 -3.32 15.07 -10.92
C TYR A 169 -4.17 13.81 -11.15
N VAL A 170 -5.26 13.63 -10.39
CA VAL A 170 -6.09 12.41 -10.45
C VAL A 170 -6.60 12.09 -11.87
N PRO A 171 -7.09 13.04 -12.69
CA PRO A 171 -7.52 12.74 -14.06
C PRO A 171 -6.38 12.21 -14.95
N ILE A 172 -5.14 12.67 -14.73
CA ILE A 172 -3.97 12.19 -15.47
C ILE A 172 -3.68 10.75 -15.10
N LEU A 173 -3.73 10.42 -13.80
CA LEU A 173 -3.53 9.07 -13.32
C LEU A 173 -4.64 8.11 -13.77
N HIS A 174 -5.91 8.53 -13.72
CA HIS A 174 -7.04 7.71 -14.19
C HIS A 174 -6.91 7.37 -15.67
N LYS A 175 -6.51 8.34 -16.51
CA LYS A 175 -6.20 8.09 -17.92
C LYS A 175 -5.05 7.09 -18.10
N GLN A 176 -4.00 7.16 -17.27
CA GLN A 176 -2.90 6.19 -17.28
C GLN A 176 -3.38 4.77 -16.95
N LEU A 177 -4.39 4.63 -16.08
CA LEU A 177 -4.93 3.35 -15.63
C LEU A 177 -6.08 2.81 -16.51
N GLY A 178 -6.55 3.58 -17.49
CA GLY A 178 -7.65 3.19 -18.38
C GLY A 178 -9.03 3.30 -17.74
N PHE A 179 -9.22 4.18 -16.76
CA PHE A 179 -10.53 4.55 -16.22
C PHE A 179 -11.24 5.61 -17.09
#